data_AF-A0A1F8DQB0-F1
#
_entry.id   AF-A0A1F8DQB0-F1
#
_cell.length_a   1.000
_cell.length_b   1.000
_cell.length_c   1.000
_cell.angle_alpha   90.00
_cell.angle_beta   90.00
_cell.angle_gamma   90.00
#
_symmetry.space_group_name_H-M   'P 1'
#
loop_
_entity.id
_entity.type
_entity.pdbx_description
1 polymer ?
#
loop_
_entity_poly.entity_id
_entity_poly.type
_entity_poly.pdbx_seq_one_letter_code
_entity_poly.pdbx_strand_id
1 'polypeptide(L)'
;MKLLAVSLILMVAGIAIFGSFAMNHGDGHGGCIASSFAFGANCLKLDAISFIAFHLLALKSFSNAILISAFLLAFLLAVFVSAAGANQILNIRAASLSLRQFFSLSDSFLSQKLRLSRWLSFHENSPNFS
;
A
#
# COMPACT_ATOMS: atom_id res chain seq x y z
N MET A 1 -19.20 6.00 -19.28
CA MET A 1 -19.00 7.00 -18.21
C MET A 1 -20.31 7.51 -17.60
N LYS A 2 -21.30 7.95 -18.41
CA LYS A 2 -22.57 8.51 -17.90
C LYS A 2 -23.37 7.54 -17.01
N LEU A 3 -23.53 6.28 -17.43
CA LEU A 3 -24.26 5.26 -16.66
C LEU A 3 -23.59 4.93 -15.32
N LEU A 4 -22.25 4.91 -15.29
CA LEU A 4 -21.48 4.63 -14.07
C LEU A 4 -21.59 5.77 -13.05
N ALA A 5 -21.57 7.02 -13.51
CA ALA A 5 -21.79 8.18 -12.66
C ALA A 5 -23.21 8.18 -12.07
N VAL A 6 -24.21 7.88 -12.90
CA VAL A 6 -25.62 7.80 -12.44
C VAL A 6 -25.81 6.68 -11.43
N SER A 7 -25.26 5.48 -11.67
CA SER A 7 -25.34 4.38 -10.70
C SER A 7 -24.64 4.70 -9.39
N LEU A 8 -23.49 5.38 -9.44
CA LEU A 8 -22.76 5.79 -8.25
C LEU A 8 -23.58 6.78 -7.40
N ILE A 9 -24.17 7.79 -8.05
CA ILE A 9 -25.02 8.77 -7.38
C ILE A 9 -26.23 8.09 -6.74
N LEU A 10 -26.88 7.16 -7.44
CA LEU A 10 -28.03 6.42 -6.92
C LEU A 10 -27.65 5.54 -5.72
N MET A 11 -26.50 4.88 -5.75
CA MET A 11 -26.01 4.09 -4.62
C MET A 11 -25.71 4.98 -3.41
N VAL A 12 -25.00 6.09 -3.60
CA VAL A 12 -24.68 7.03 -2.52
C VAL A 12 -25.95 7.63 -1.92
N ALA A 13 -26.90 8.05 -2.77
CA ALA A 13 -28.18 8.58 -2.33
C ALA A 13 -29.00 7.51 -1.60
N GLY A 14 -29.03 6.28 -2.09
CA GLY A 14 -29.69 5.15 -1.42
C GLY A 14 -29.10 4.89 -0.04
N ILE A 15 -27.77 4.75 0.06
CA ILE A 15 -27.09 4.54 1.34
C ILE A 15 -27.35 5.70 2.31
N ALA A 16 -27.35 6.95 1.82
CA ALA A 16 -27.65 8.13 2.64
C ALA A 16 -29.09 8.09 3.19
N ILE A 17 -30.07 7.79 2.34
CA ILE A 17 -31.50 7.74 2.71
C ILE A 17 -31.75 6.56 3.65
N PHE A 18 -31.46 5.34 3.21
CA PHE A 18 -31.71 4.13 4.00
C PHE A 18 -30.84 4.06 5.26
N GLY A 19 -29.61 4.57 5.20
CA GLY A 19 -28.73 4.69 6.37
C GLY A 19 -29.27 5.66 7.41
N SER A 20 -29.85 6.79 6.97
CA SER A 20 -30.49 7.75 7.89
C SER A 20 -31.74 7.17 8.55
N PHE A 21 -32.54 6.38 7.82
CA PHE A 21 -33.67 5.66 8.40
C PHE A 21 -33.26 4.50 9.33
N ALA A 22 -32.13 3.85 9.06
CA ALA A 22 -31.59 2.80 9.90
C ALA A 22 -30.92 3.33 11.18
N MET A 23 -30.61 4.64 11.25
CA MET A 23 -30.11 5.27 12.47
C MET A 23 -31.22 5.26 13.53
N ASN A 24 -31.05 4.44 14.56
CA ASN A 24 -31.99 4.33 15.67
C ASN A 24 -32.29 5.71 16.29
N HIS A 25 -33.57 6.09 16.27
CA HIS A 25 -34.08 7.26 16.99
C HIS A 25 -34.38 6.84 18.43
N GLY A 26 -33.34 6.76 19.26
CA GLY A 26 -33.52 6.43 20.68
C GLY A 26 -34.44 7.44 21.36
N ASP A 27 -35.65 7.04 21.72
CA ASP A 27 -36.68 7.90 22.34
C ASP A 27 -36.50 8.08 23.86
N GLY A 28 -35.29 7.91 24.38
CA GLY A 28 -35.04 8.04 25.81
C GLY A 28 -33.56 8.08 26.15
N HIS A 29 -33.16 9.14 26.86
CA HIS A 29 -31.92 9.44 27.62
C HIS A 29 -30.54 8.95 27.15
N GLY A 30 -30.42 8.12 26.11
CA GLY A 30 -29.20 7.48 25.61
C GLY A 30 -28.71 8.03 24.27
N GLY A 31 -29.25 9.16 23.82
CA GLY A 31 -28.86 9.81 22.58
C GLY A 31 -29.18 9.00 21.31
N CYS A 32 -28.97 9.62 20.17
CA CYS A 32 -29.10 9.03 18.84
C CYS A 32 -27.70 9.01 18.22
N ILE A 33 -27.42 8.06 17.34
CA ILE A 33 -26.08 7.87 16.75
C ILE A 33 -25.52 9.17 16.15
N ALA A 34 -26.40 10.01 15.61
CA ALA A 34 -26.04 11.31 15.06
C ALA A 34 -25.54 12.33 16.11
N SER A 35 -25.95 12.26 17.38
CA SER A 35 -25.48 13.17 18.43
C SER A 35 -23.98 13.03 18.71
N SER A 36 -23.42 11.83 18.52
CA SER A 36 -21.98 11.57 18.64
C SER A 36 -21.15 12.29 17.58
N PHE A 37 -21.75 12.61 16.42
CA PHE A 37 -21.08 13.30 15.31
C PHE A 37 -21.40 14.80 15.23
N ALA A 38 -22.42 15.26 15.97
CA ALA A 38 -22.92 16.63 15.96
C ALA A 38 -22.65 17.37 17.29
N PHE A 39 -21.49 17.16 17.90
CA PHE A 39 -21.01 17.94 19.07
C PHE A 39 -21.94 17.92 20.29
N GLY A 40 -22.60 16.79 20.58
CA GLY A 40 -23.43 16.67 21.79
C GLY A 40 -24.81 17.33 21.68
N ALA A 41 -25.27 17.64 20.46
CA ALA A 41 -26.67 17.98 20.24
C ALA A 41 -27.55 16.81 20.66
N ASN A 42 -28.33 17.00 21.73
CA ASN A 42 -29.35 16.04 22.14
C ASN A 42 -30.31 15.79 20.99
N CYS A 43 -30.88 14.59 20.91
CA CYS A 43 -31.83 14.23 19.86
C CYS A 43 -33.18 14.84 20.21
N LEU A 44 -33.24 16.17 20.09
CA LEU A 44 -34.44 16.94 20.28
C LEU A 44 -35.40 16.66 19.13
N LYS A 45 -36.71 16.79 19.41
CA LYS A 45 -37.73 16.91 18.38
C LYS A 45 -37.49 18.21 17.62
N LEU A 46 -36.64 18.11 16.60
CA LEU A 46 -36.34 19.16 15.65
C LEU A 46 -37.50 19.29 14.67
N ASP A 47 -37.76 20.49 14.17
CA ASP A 47 -38.61 20.69 13.01
C ASP A 47 -38.00 19.98 11.79
N ALA A 48 -38.82 19.72 10.76
CA ALA A 48 -38.40 18.90 9.63
C ALA A 48 -37.11 19.42 8.94
N ILE A 49 -36.92 20.73 8.88
CA ILE A 49 -35.75 21.34 8.23
C ILE A 49 -34.50 21.09 9.09
N SER A 50 -34.57 21.37 10.39
CA SER A 50 -33.43 21.15 11.29
C SER A 50 -33.10 19.67 11.45
N PHE A 51 -34.09 18.78 11.37
CA PHE A 51 -33.88 17.33 11.33
C PHE A 51 -33.07 16.90 10.11
N ILE A 52 -33.41 17.41 8.92
CA ILE A 52 -32.67 17.13 7.68
C ILE A 52 -31.24 17.67 7.78
N ALA A 53 -31.08 18.93 8.22
CA ALA A 53 -29.77 19.56 8.37
C ALA A 53 -28.86 18.77 9.33
N PHE A 54 -29.42 18.28 10.44
CA PHE A 54 -28.72 17.46 11.42
C PHE A 54 -28.23 16.13 10.82
N HIS A 55 -29.07 15.42 10.06
CA HIS A 55 -28.67 14.17 9.41
C HIS A 55 -27.66 14.40 8.28
N LEU A 56 -27.77 15.50 7.53
CA LEU A 56 -26.78 15.87 6.51
C LEU A 56 -25.40 16.18 7.12
N LEU A 57 -25.37 16.83 8.29
CA LEU A 57 -24.12 17.09 9.02
C LEU A 57 -23.49 15.78 9.52
N ALA A 58 -24.29 14.87 10.08
CA ALA A 58 -23.82 13.56 10.49
C ALA A 58 -23.28 12.75 9.30
N LEU A 59 -24.01 12.72 8.17
CA LEU A 59 -23.59 12.05 6.94
C LEU A 59 -22.29 12.63 6.40
N LYS A 60 -22.15 13.96 6.39
CA LYS A 60 -20.91 14.64 5.97
C LYS A 60 -19.73 14.23 6.85
N SER A 61 -19.90 14.27 8.17
CA SER A 61 -18.86 13.91 9.14
C SER A 61 -18.43 12.45 8.96
N PHE A 62 -19.39 11.54 8.86
CA PHE A 62 -19.16 10.12 8.63
C PHE A 62 -18.47 9.84 7.29
N SER A 63 -18.93 10.48 6.21
CA SER A 63 -18.33 10.34 4.88
C SER A 63 -16.90 10.83 4.85
N ASN A 64 -16.62 11.98 5.49
CA ASN A 64 -15.26 12.50 5.61
C ASN A 64 -14.35 11.55 6.37
N ALA A 65 -14.82 10.99 7.50
CA ALA A 65 -14.05 10.03 8.27
C ALA A 65 -13.68 8.79 7.43
N ILE A 66 -14.65 8.21 6.72
CA ILE A 66 -14.40 7.07 5.82
C ILE A 66 -13.40 7.42 4.73
N LEU A 67 -13.57 8.56 4.06
CA LEU A 67 -12.66 8.97 2.99
C LEU A 67 -11.23 9.15 3.53
N ILE A 68 -11.06 9.85 4.65
CA ILE A 68 -9.75 10.06 5.28
C ILE A 68 -9.13 8.71 5.66
N SER A 69 -9.89 7.81 6.30
CA SER A 69 -9.41 6.48 6.67
C SER A 69 -9.03 5.64 5.44
N ALA A 70 -9.82 5.70 4.36
CA ALA A 70 -9.54 5.00 3.12
C ALA A 70 -8.26 5.54 2.45
N PHE A 71 -8.08 6.86 2.41
CA PHE A 71 -6.86 7.50 1.90
C PHE A 71 -5.63 7.12 2.73
N LEU A 72 -5.73 7.15 4.05
CA LEU A 72 -4.65 6.73 4.96
C LEU A 72 -4.29 5.26 4.75
N LEU A 73 -5.29 4.38 4.64
CA LEU A 73 -5.05 2.96 4.40
C LEU A 73 -4.39 2.73 3.04
N ALA A 74 -4.87 3.39 1.99
CA ALA A 74 -4.28 3.31 0.65
C ALA A 74 -2.83 3.83 0.64
N PHE A 75 -2.57 4.93 1.35
CA PHE A 75 -1.23 5.47 1.51
C PHE A 75 -0.29 4.49 2.24
N LEU A 76 -0.74 3.91 3.35
CA LEU A 76 0.04 2.91 4.10
C LEU A 76 0.32 1.66 3.24
N LEU A 77 -0.66 1.19 2.47
CA LEU A 77 -0.47 0.10 1.52
C LEU A 77 0.58 0.45 0.47
N ALA A 78 0.52 1.65 -0.11
CA ALA A 78 1.49 2.10 -1.10
C ALA A 78 2.92 2.17 -0.51
N VAL A 79 3.06 2.68 0.72
CA VAL A 79 4.34 2.68 1.43
C VAL A 79 4.84 1.26 1.68
N PHE A 80 3.96 0.35 2.12
CA PHE A 80 4.34 -1.04 2.36
C PHE A 80 4.80 -1.75 1.08
N VAL A 81 4.06 -1.60 -0.02
CA VAL A 81 4.40 -2.21 -1.32
C VAL A 81 5.70 -1.63 -1.88
N SER A 82 5.90 -0.32 -1.78
CA SER A 82 7.14 0.33 -2.24
C SER A 82 8.35 -0.09 -1.40
N ALA A 83 8.21 -0.23 -0.08
CA ALA A 83 9.27 -0.74 0.79
C ALA A 83 9.61 -2.22 0.47
N ALA A 84 8.59 -3.06 0.27
CA ALA A 84 8.79 -4.46 -0.12
C ALA A 84 9.48 -4.58 -1.49
N GLY A 85 9.04 -3.78 -2.48
CA GLY A 85 9.65 -3.74 -3.81
C GLY A 85 11.08 -3.22 -3.78
N ALA A 86 11.38 -2.20 -2.98
CA ALA A 86 12.74 -1.68 -2.81
C ALA A 86 13.68 -2.74 -2.23
N ASN A 87 13.24 -3.47 -1.20
CA ASN A 87 14.01 -4.58 -0.63
C ASN A 87 14.28 -5.70 -1.64
N GLN A 88 13.30 -6.02 -2.48
CA GLN A 88 13.46 -7.03 -3.53
C GLN A 88 14.46 -6.58 -4.61
N ILE A 89 14.41 -5.32 -5.04
CA ILE A 89 15.36 -4.75 -6.01
C ILE A 89 16.78 -4.72 -5.43
N LEU A 90 16.93 -4.32 -4.17
CA LEU A 90 18.24 -4.30 -3.49
C LEU A 90 18.83 -5.71 -3.37
N ASN A 91 18.02 -6.71 -3.00
CA ASN A 91 18.45 -8.11 -2.91
C ASN A 91 18.86 -8.69 -4.27
N ILE A 92 18.10 -8.41 -5.33
CA ILE A 92 18.45 -8.86 -6.70
C ILE A 92 19.77 -8.21 -7.16
N ARG A 93 19.96 -6.92 -6.89
CA ARG A 93 21.22 -6.22 -7.21
C ARG A 93 22.39 -6.79 -6.42
N ALA A 94 22.23 -7.02 -5.13
CA ALA A 94 23.26 -7.63 -4.28
C ALA A 94 23.65 -9.05 -4.77
N ALA A 95 22.66 -9.88 -5.10
CA ALA A 95 22.90 -11.21 -5.67
C ALA A 95 23.64 -11.14 -7.03
N SER A 96 23.27 -10.19 -7.89
CA SER A 96 23.92 -10.00 -9.20
C SER A 96 25.38 -9.53 -9.08
N LEU A 97 25.68 -8.68 -8.09
CA LEU A 97 27.04 -8.22 -7.81
C LEU A 97 27.89 -9.36 -7.26
N SER A 98 27.35 -10.15 -6.32
CA SER A 98 28.01 -11.33 -5.78
C SER A 98 28.36 -12.36 -6.86
N LEU A 99 27.41 -12.68 -7.76
CA LEU A 99 27.67 -13.60 -8.88
C LEU A 99 28.77 -13.08 -9.81
N ARG A 100 28.72 -11.80 -10.21
CA ARG A 100 29.75 -11.20 -11.07
C ARG A 100 31.14 -11.27 -10.43
N GLN A 101 31.21 -11.02 -9.12
CA GLN A 101 32.47 -11.07 -8.38
C GLN A 101 33.01 -12.49 -8.29
N PHE A 102 32.14 -13.48 -8.10
CA PHE A 102 32.50 -14.91 -8.11
C PHE A 102 33.05 -15.36 -9.48
N PHE A 103 32.39 -15.02 -10.58
CA PHE A 103 32.86 -15.34 -11.93
C PHE A 103 34.18 -14.64 -12.26
N SER A 104 34.34 -13.36 -11.88
CA SER A 104 35.60 -12.63 -12.09
C SER A 104 36.78 -13.26 -11.35
N LEU A 105 36.57 -13.75 -10.12
CA LEU A 105 37.61 -14.46 -9.36
C LEU A 105 37.93 -15.83 -9.98
N SER A 106 36.92 -16.53 -10.48
CA SER A 106 37.09 -17.81 -11.18
C SER A 106 37.91 -17.66 -12.46
N ASP A 107 37.63 -16.65 -13.27
CA ASP A 107 38.39 -16.35 -14.49
C ASP A 107 39.85 -15.98 -14.19
N SER A 108 40.08 -15.18 -13.15
CA SER A 108 41.43 -14.85 -12.71
C SER A 108 42.21 -16.09 -12.25
N PHE A 109 41.55 -17.01 -11.55
CA PHE A 109 42.18 -18.26 -11.09
C PHE A 109 42.48 -19.22 -12.25
N LEU A 110 41.57 -19.32 -13.22
CA LEU A 110 41.76 -20.12 -14.42
C LEU A 110 42.90 -19.58 -15.29
N SER A 111 42.97 -18.25 -15.45
CA SER A 111 44.07 -17.54 -16.11
C SER A 111 45.43 -17.84 -15.46
N GLN A 112 45.50 -17.78 -14.13
CA GLN A 112 46.73 -18.10 -13.41
C GLN A 112 47.13 -19.57 -13.56
N LYS A 113 46.17 -20.51 -13.48
CA LYS A 113 46.43 -21.94 -13.73
C LYS A 113 46.99 -22.20 -15.12
N LEU A 114 46.40 -21.60 -16.16
CA LEU A 114 46.86 -21.71 -17.54
C LEU A 114 48.28 -21.15 -17.70
N ARG A 115 48.57 -20.01 -17.07
CA ARG A 115 49.90 -19.38 -17.12
C ARG A 115 50.96 -20.25 -16.43
N LEU A 116 50.62 -20.86 -15.31
CA LEU A 116 51.52 -21.72 -14.53
C LEU A 116 51.75 -23.06 -15.23
N SER A 117 50.70 -23.67 -15.80
CA SER A 117 50.81 -24.86 -16.64
C SER A 117 51.66 -24.60 -17.88
N ARG A 118 51.46 -23.46 -18.55
CA ARG A 118 52.30 -23.06 -19.69
C ARG A 118 53.77 -22.89 -19.28
N TRP A 119 54.02 -22.23 -18.14
CA TRP A 119 55.38 -22.06 -17.62
C TRP A 119 56.06 -23.41 -17.32
N LEU A 120 55.36 -24.32 -16.63
CA LEU A 120 55.84 -25.68 -16.36
C LEU A 120 56.16 -26.45 -17.65
N SER A 121 55.26 -26.41 -18.64
CA SER A 121 55.46 -27.11 -19.92
C SER A 121 56.70 -26.62 -20.68
N PHE A 122 57.07 -25.35 -20.52
CA PHE A 122 58.24 -24.75 -21.16
C PHE A 122 59.54 -25.20 -20.51
N HIS A 123 59.52 -25.42 -19.19
CA HIS A 123 60.68 -25.92 -18.44
C HIS A 123 60.87 -27.42 -18.64
N GLU A 124 59.80 -28.21 -18.68
CA GLU A 124 59.87 -29.67 -18.90
C GLU A 124 60.32 -30.07 -20.30
N ASN A 125 59.98 -29.27 -21.32
CA ASN A 125 60.39 -29.51 -22.71
C ASN A 125 61.61 -28.68 -23.12
N SER A 126 62.32 -28.07 -22.16
CA SER A 126 63.56 -27.36 -22.47
C SER A 126 64.64 -28.37 -22.88
N PRO A 127 65.48 -28.07 -23.89
CA PRO A 127 66.48 -29.01 -24.36
C PRO A 127 67.54 -29.24 -23.27
N ASN A 128 67.59 -30.48 -22.79
CA ASN A 128 68.65 -30.95 -21.91
C ASN A 128 69.89 -31.13 -22.78
N PHE A 129 70.84 -30.20 -22.72
CA PHE A 129 72.14 -30.39 -23.34
C PHE A 129 72.94 -31.39 -22.50
N SER A 130 72.79 -32.68 -22.81
CA SER A 130 73.66 -33.77 -22.37
C SER A 130 74.65 -34.14 -23.45
#